data_AF-A0A2V5N2A3-F1
#
_entry.id   AF-A0A2V5N2A3-F1
#
_cell.length_a   1.000
_cell.length_b   1.000
_cell.length_c   1.000
_cell.angle_alpha   90.00
_cell.angle_beta   90.00
_cell.angle_gamma   90.00
#
_symmetry.space_group_name_H-M   'P 1'
#
loop_
_entity.id
_entity.type
_entity.pdbx_description
1 polymer ?
#
loop_
_entity_poly.entity_id
_entity_poly.type
_entity_poly.pdbx_seq_one_letter_code
_entity_poly.pdbx_strand_id
1 'polypeptide(L)' 'NSHLDQEFLIWLETYEQGIRKFRERDFTQSKILFSRYLEFYPEDYLAKMYLERSLEYEQEPPDDAWDAVEVFYKK' A
#
# COMPACT_ATOMS: atom_id res chain seq x y z
N ASN A 1 23.74 16.33 0.89
CA ASN A 1 22.90 15.34 1.57
C ASN A 1 21.43 15.73 1.76
N SER A 2 21.03 17.00 1.68
CA SER A 2 19.62 17.40 1.95
C SER A 2 18.56 16.93 0.94
N HIS A 3 18.93 16.65 -0.32
CA HIS A 3 17.96 16.29 -1.35
C HIS A 3 17.43 14.84 -1.19
N LEU A 4 18.34 13.92 -0.85
CA LEU A 4 18.01 12.51 -0.62
C LEU A 4 17.07 12.33 0.58
N ASP A 5 17.24 13.16 1.63
CA ASP A 5 16.36 13.13 2.80
C ASP A 5 14.94 13.58 2.45
N GLN A 6 14.79 14.54 1.53
CA GLN A 6 13.48 15.06 1.12
C GLN A 6 12.74 14.07 0.23
N GLU A 7 13.42 13.42 -0.72
CA GLU A 7 12.81 12.37 -1.55
C GLU A 7 12.37 11.18 -0.71
N PHE A 8 13.20 10.74 0.25
CA PHE A 8 12.84 9.67 1.17
C PHE A 8 11.56 10.00 1.96
N LEU A 9 11.42 11.22 2.48
CA LEU A 9 10.23 11.64 3.21
C LEU A 9 8.97 11.63 2.34
N ILE A 10 9.06 12.06 1.08
CA ILE A 10 7.94 12.04 0.13
C ILE A 10 7.47 10.61 -0.12
N TRP A 11 8.40 9.68 -0.31
CA TRP A 11 8.06 8.28 -0.57
C TRP A 11 7.54 7.58 0.67
N LEU A 12 8.08 7.89 1.85
CA LEU A 12 7.55 7.40 3.12
C LEU A 12 6.11 7.89 3.35
N GLU A 13 5.83 9.16 3.08
CA GLU A 13 4.48 9.70 3.17
C GLU A 13 3.54 9.02 2.17
N THR A 14 3.98 8.80 0.93
CA THR A 14 3.22 8.08 -0.11
C THR A 14 2.87 6.67 0.36
N TYR A 15 3.83 5.97 0.96
CA TYR A 15 3.64 4.63 1.52
C TYR A 15 2.62 4.62 2.66
N GLU A 16 2.75 5.55 3.62
CA GLU A 16 1.79 5.67 4.72
C GLU A 16 0.37 5.97 4.25
N GLN A 17 0.23 6.87 3.25
CA GLN A 17 -1.06 7.15 2.64
C GLN A 17 -1.65 5.90 1.96
N GLY A 18 -0.81 5.10 1.30
CA GLY A 18 -1.22 3.82 0.70
C GLY A 18 -1.84 2.87 1.72
N ILE A 19 -1.22 2.73 2.90
CA ILE A 19 -1.74 1.93 4.01
C ILE A 19 -3.06 2.50 4.54
N ARG A 20 -3.17 3.82 4.72
CA ARG A 20 -4.43 4.45 5.19
C ARG A 20 -5.57 4.16 4.23
N LYS A 21 -5.34 4.32 2.93
CA LYS A 21 -6.33 4.02 1.89
C LYS A 21 -6.72 2.55 1.83
N PHE A 22 -5.75 1.66 1.99
CA PHE A 22 -6.03 0.22 2.11
C PHE A 22 -6.98 -0.07 3.28
N ARG A 23 -6.72 0.55 4.44
CA ARG A 23 -7.54 0.37 5.64
C ARG A 23 -8.93 0.99 5.53
N GLU A 24 -9.04 2.08 4.76
CA GLU A 24 -10.32 2.71 4.43
C GLU A 24 -11.13 1.92 3.38
N ARG A 25 -10.65 0.76 2.91
CA ARG A 25 -11.20 -0.01 1.75
C ARG A 25 -11.20 0.78 0.43
N ASP A 26 -10.44 1.86 0.36
CA ASP A 26 -10.20 2.61 -0.88
C ASP A 26 -9.06 1.96 -1.67
N PHE A 27 -9.33 0.75 -2.17
CA PHE A 27 -8.35 -0.08 -2.86
C PHE A 27 -7.87 0.54 -4.17
N THR A 28 -8.73 1.33 -4.83
CA THR A 28 -8.35 2.07 -6.03
C THR A 28 -7.25 3.10 -5.72
N GLN A 29 -7.40 3.91 -4.66
CA GLN A 29 -6.35 4.86 -4.28
C GLN A 29 -5.12 4.16 -3.70
N SER A 30 -5.31 3.11 -2.90
CA SER A 30 -4.22 2.34 -2.32
C SER A 30 -3.31 1.75 -3.41
N LYS A 31 -3.89 1.11 -4.43
CA LYS A 31 -3.17 0.59 -5.61
C LYS A 31 -2.34 1.68 -6.30
N ILE A 32 -2.92 2.87 -6.53
CA ILE A 32 -2.21 3.97 -7.21
C ILE A 32 -0.99 4.41 -6.40
N LEU A 33 -1.14 4.56 -5.08
CA LEU A 33 -0.06 4.98 -4.18
C LEU A 33 1.07 3.94 -4.12
N PHE A 34 0.73 2.66 -3.97
CA PHE A 34 1.73 1.59 -3.96
C PHE A 34 2.42 1.38 -5.31
N SER A 35 1.70 1.51 -6.43
CA SER A 35 2.29 1.50 -7.77
C SER A 35 3.35 2.59 -7.92
N ARG A 36 3.04 3.82 -7.51
CA ARG A 36 4.00 4.95 -7.55
C ARG A 36 5.20 4.75 -6.63
N TYR A 37 4.98 4.26 -5.41
CA TYR A 37 6.07 3.98 -4.48
C TYR A 37 7.03 2.90 -5.01
N LEU A 38 6.49 1.83 -5.60
CA LEU A 38 7.27 0.72 -6.14
C LEU A 38 8.08 1.07 -7.40
N GLU A 39 7.75 2.16 -8.11
CA GLU A 39 8.64 2.69 -9.17
C GLU A 39 10.02 3.09 -8.63
N PHE A 40 10.09 3.48 -7.35
CA PHE A 40 11.33 3.93 -6.69
C PHE A 40 11.92 2.86 -5.75
N TYR A 41 11.06 2.05 -5.13
CA TYR A 41 11.45 0.96 -4.24
C TYR A 41 10.95 -0.40 -4.76
N PRO A 42 11.42 -0.86 -5.94
CA PRO A 42 10.89 -2.03 -6.61
C PRO A 42 11.15 -3.34 -5.86
N GLU A 43 11.96 -3.35 -4.80
CA GLU A 43 12.26 -4.55 -3.99
C GLU A 43 11.51 -4.60 -2.66
N ASP A 44 10.65 -3.61 -2.36
CA ASP A 44 9.86 -3.59 -1.13
C ASP A 44 8.73 -4.64 -1.20
N TYR A 45 8.96 -5.77 -0.54
CA TYR A 45 8.01 -6.89 -0.49
C TYR A 45 6.67 -6.52 0.14
N LEU A 46 6.67 -5.64 1.14
CA LEU A 46 5.43 -5.29 1.85
C LEU A 46 4.57 -4.38 0.97
N ALA A 47 5.19 -3.42 0.27
CA ALA A 47 4.50 -2.60 -0.72
C ALA A 47 3.95 -3.43 -1.89
N LYS A 48 4.71 -4.42 -2.41
CA LYS A 48 4.22 -5.35 -3.44
C LYS A 48 2.98 -6.11 -2.99
N MET A 49 3.04 -6.66 -1.78
CA MET A 49 1.92 -7.40 -1.19
C MET A 49 0.67 -6.52 -1.05
N TYR A 50 0.81 -5.27 -0.59
CA TYR A 50 -0.33 -4.35 -0.52
C TYR A 50 -0.87 -3.96 -1.91
N LEU A 51 -0.01 -3.81 -2.92
CA LEU A 51 -0.43 -3.56 -4.29
C LEU A 51 -1.25 -4.74 -4.84
N GLU A 52 -0.73 -5.97 -4.71
CA GLU A 52 -1.40 -7.20 -5.14
C GLU A 52 -2.77 -7.34 -4.47
N ARG A 53 -2.85 -7.13 -3.16
CA ARG A 53 -4.11 -7.21 -2.41
C ARG A 53 -5.09 -6.11 -2.79
N SER A 54 -4.61 -4.90 -3.05
CA SER A 54 -5.48 -3.80 -3.53
C SER A 54 -6.07 -4.13 -4.90
N LEU A 55 -5.32 -4.81 -5.77
CA LEU A 55 -5.81 -5.29 -7.06
C LEU A 55 -6.86 -6.41 -6.91
N GLU A 56 -6.62 -7.34 -5.98
CA GLU A 56 -7.56 -8.42 -5.66
C GLU A 56 -8.86 -7.87 -5.07
N TYR A 57 -8.78 -7.02 -4.05
CA TYR A 57 -9.95 -6.48 -3.34
C TYR A 57 -10.73 -5.43 -4.13
N GLU A 58 -10.13 -4.80 -5.14
CA GLU A 58 -10.88 -3.97 -6.09
C GLU A 58 -11.78 -4.83 -6.99
N GLN A 59 -11.36 -6.05 -7.34
CA GLN A 59 -12.14 -6.98 -8.16
C GLN A 59 -13.13 -7.79 -7.34
N GLU A 60 -12.69 -8.26 -6.17
CA GLU A 60 -13.47 -9.06 -5.23
C GLU A 60 -13.39 -8.41 -3.84
N PRO A 61 -14.26 -7.42 -3.56
CA PRO A 61 -14.25 -6.72 -2.28
C PRO A 61 -14.46 -7.69 -1.13
N PRO A 62 -13.69 -7.58 -0.04
CA PRO A 62 -13.92 -8.39 1.14
C PRO A 62 -15.30 -8.09 1.73
N ASP A 63 -15.90 -9.07 2.41
CA ASP A 63 -17.21 -8.94 3.06
C ASP A 63 -17.24 -7.77 4.06
N ASP A 64 -18.43 -7.28 4.39
CA ASP A 64 -18.62 -6.11 5.25
C ASP A 64 -18.16 -6.33 6.70
N ALA A 65 -17.98 -7.58 7.12
CA ALA A 65 -17.35 -7.96 8.38
C ALA A 65 -15.81 -7.81 8.38
N TRP A 66 -15.22 -7.36 7.26
CA TRP A 66 -13.78 -7.14 7.17
C TRP A 66 -13.38 -5.83 7.86
N ASP A 67 -12.80 -5.94 9.06
CA ASP A 67 -12.37 -4.81 9.90
C ASP A 67 -11.09 -4.10 9.41
N ALA A 68 -10.68 -4.29 8.15
CA ALA A 68 -9.44 -3.75 7.60
C ALA A 68 -8.16 -4.13 8.38
N VAL A 69 -8.28 -5.11 9.28
CA VAL A 69 -7.19 -5.74 10.01
C VAL A 69 -6.78 -6.97 9.24
N GLU A 70 -5.61 -6.90 8.63
CA GLU A 70 -5.07 -8.01 7.91
C GLU A 70 -4.27 -8.92 8.84
N VAL A 71 -4.77 -10.15 9.03
CA VAL A 71 -4.08 -11.16 9.82
C VAL A 71 -2.93 -11.71 8.97
N PHE A 72 -1.71 -11.28 9.28
CA PHE A 72 -0.51 -11.87 8.71
C PHE A 72 -0.33 -13.28 9.25
N TYR A 73 -0.77 -14.29 8.50
CA TYR A 73 -0.37 -15.66 8.76
C TYR A 73 1.12 -15.81 8.41
N LYS A 74 1.97 -15.76 9.44
CA LYS A 74 3.38 -16.10 9.31
C LYS A 74 3.46 -17.57 8.85
N LYS A 75 3.90 -17.80 7.61
CA LYS A 75 4.30 -19.14 7.15
C LYS A 75 5.57 -19.59 7.86
#